data_AF-A0A938NMV5-F1
#
_entry.id   AF-A0A938NMV5-F1
#
_cell.length_a   1.000
_cell.length_b   1.000
_cell.length_c   1.000
_cell.angle_alpha   90.00
_cell.angle_beta   90.00
_cell.angle_gamma   90.00
#
_symmetry.space_group_name_H-M   'P 1'
#
loop_
_entity.id
_entity.type
_entity.pdbx_description
1 polymer ?
#
loop_
_entity_poly.entity_id
_entity_poly.type
_entity_poly.pdbx_seq_one_letter_code
_entity_poly.pdbx_strand_id
1 'polypeptide(L)'
;MQTITLKSDSPDTLVSLLKNAMDREKRILMDTIRGIKNKIDSLAKSLGIDIDKLMAGEIKHTESNEMQLIELEGKIELLKHLESELKALETVEICE
;
A
#
# COMPACT_ATOMS: atom_id res chain seq x y z
N MET A 1 -5.04 20.60 9.12
CA MET A 1 -6.13 19.77 8.59
C MET A 1 -6.81 20.52 7.47
N GLN A 2 -7.10 19.85 6.35
CA GLN A 2 -7.95 20.38 5.30
C GLN A 2 -9.31 19.71 5.40
N THR A 3 -10.38 20.44 5.13
CA THR A 3 -11.76 19.96 5.25
C THR A 3 -12.44 20.03 3.90
N ILE A 4 -13.19 18.98 3.57
CA ILE A 4 -14.06 18.92 2.39
C ILE A 4 -15.51 18.93 2.89
N THR A 5 -16.34 19.83 2.36
CA THR A 5 -17.77 19.91 2.70
C THR A 5 -18.61 19.26 1.61
N LEU A 6 -19.53 18.37 2.01
CA LEU A 6 -20.47 17.72 1.11
C LEU A 6 -21.90 18.19 1.42
N LYS A 7 -22.71 18.35 0.37
CA LYS A 7 -24.16 18.67 0.49
C LYS A 7 -24.97 17.44 0.09
N SER A 8 -25.97 17.10 0.87
CA SER A 8 -26.90 16.01 0.60
C SER A 8 -28.28 16.34 1.15
N ASP A 9 -29.31 15.81 0.50
CA ASP A 9 -30.70 15.78 0.96
C ASP A 9 -30.95 14.75 2.08
N SER A 10 -29.96 13.89 2.35
CA SER A 10 -30.03 12.80 3.32
C SER A 10 -28.68 12.63 4.09
N PRO A 11 -28.32 13.58 4.98
CA PRO A 11 -27.01 13.61 5.65
C PRO A 11 -26.67 12.32 6.42
N ASP A 12 -27.62 11.74 7.15
CA ASP A 12 -27.40 10.51 7.93
C ASP A 12 -27.03 9.32 7.04
N THR A 13 -27.69 9.22 5.88
CA THR A 13 -27.41 8.21 4.86
C THR A 13 -26.03 8.45 4.25
N LEU A 14 -25.70 9.70 3.92
CA LEU A 14 -24.39 10.05 3.37
C LEU A 14 -23.26 9.69 4.33
N VAL A 15 -23.38 10.05 5.61
CA VAL A 15 -22.38 9.73 6.64
C VAL A 15 -22.17 8.21 6.74
N SER A 16 -23.27 7.44 6.77
CA SER A 16 -23.20 5.98 6.82
C SER A 16 -22.52 5.38 5.59
N LEU A 17 -22.81 5.90 4.39
CA LEU A 17 -22.17 5.46 3.14
C LEU A 17 -20.67 5.76 3.12
N LEU A 18 -20.26 6.94 3.57
CA LEU A 18 -18.86 7.33 3.63
C LEU A 18 -18.07 6.45 4.62
N LYS A 19 -18.61 6.19 5.82
CA LYS A 19 -18.01 5.27 6.79
C LYS A 19 -17.80 3.87 6.18
N ASN A 20 -18.84 3.32 5.55
CA ASN A 20 -18.76 2.02 4.89
C ASN A 20 -17.75 1.99 3.74
N ALA A 21 -17.70 3.04 2.93
CA ALA A 21 -16.75 3.16 1.83
C ALA A 21 -15.30 3.19 2.34
N MET A 22 -15.03 3.98 3.38
CA MET A 22 -13.71 4.05 4.02
C MET A 22 -13.29 2.71 4.61
N ASP A 23 -14.19 2.02 5.34
CA ASP A 23 -13.90 0.71 5.92
C ASP A 23 -13.61 -0.35 4.85
N ARG A 24 -14.37 -0.31 3.75
CA ARG A 24 -14.14 -1.19 2.60
C ARG A 24 -12.77 -0.93 1.97
N GLU A 25 -12.44 0.34 1.76
CA GLU A 25 -11.16 0.73 1.16
C GLU A 25 -9.97 0.31 2.05
N LYS A 26 -10.07 0.50 3.38
CA LYS A 26 -9.08 0.01 4.34
C LYS A 26 -8.85 -1.50 4.20
N ARG A 27 -9.93 -2.29 4.10
CA ARG A 27 -9.83 -3.75 3.92
C ARG A 27 -9.13 -4.12 2.61
N ILE A 28 -9.50 -3.46 1.50
CA ILE A 28 -8.88 -3.70 0.19
C ILE A 28 -7.37 -3.40 0.24
N LEU A 29 -6.98 -2.26 0.81
CA LEU A 29 -5.58 -1.88 0.98
C LEU A 29 -4.83 -2.90 1.86
N MET A 30 -5.39 -3.28 3.01
CA MET A 30 -4.78 -4.27 3.90
C MET A 30 -4.55 -5.62 3.24
N ASP A 31 -5.54 -6.13 2.51
CA ASP A 31 -5.42 -7.41 1.81
C ASP A 31 -4.42 -7.33 0.66
N THR A 32 -4.39 -6.21 -0.06
CA THR A 32 -3.41 -5.95 -1.13
C THR A 32 -1.99 -5.87 -0.59
N ILE A 33 -1.79 -5.14 0.51
CA ILE A 33 -0.51 -5.04 1.22
C ILE A 33 -0.04 -6.43 1.65
N ARG A 34 -0.92 -7.25 2.24
CA ARG A 34 -0.58 -8.62 2.63
C ARG A 34 -0.15 -9.45 1.42
N GLY A 35 -0.89 -9.35 0.31
CA GLY A 35 -0.56 -10.05 -0.93
C GLY A 35 0.81 -9.65 -1.50
N ILE A 36 1.14 -8.35 -1.47
CA ILE A 36 2.43 -7.85 -1.96
C ILE A 36 3.58 -8.26 -1.04
N LYS A 37 3.40 -8.17 0.30
CA LYS A 37 4.40 -8.66 1.27
C LYS A 37 4.75 -10.12 1.02
N ASN A 38 3.74 -10.97 0.83
CA ASN A 38 3.96 -12.39 0.52
C ASN A 38 4.75 -12.60 -0.78
N LYS A 39 4.49 -11.79 -1.82
CA LYS A 39 5.22 -11.86 -3.09
C LYS A 39 6.66 -11.38 -2.95
N ILE A 40 6.88 -10.28 -2.22
CA ILE A 40 8.22 -9.76 -1.89
C ILE A 40 9.01 -10.83 -1.15
N ASP A 41 8.45 -11.41 -0.09
CA ASP A 41 9.10 -12.45 0.71
C ASP A 41 9.45 -13.68 -0.13
N SER A 42 8.53 -14.12 -1.00
CA SER A 42 8.76 -15.25 -1.90
C SER A 42 9.87 -14.97 -2.88
N LEU A 43 9.89 -13.78 -3.50
CA LEU A 43 10.88 -13.40 -4.50
C LEU A 43 12.25 -13.21 -3.86
N ALA A 44 12.34 -12.48 -2.74
CA ALA A 44 13.57 -12.30 -1.98
C ALA A 44 14.16 -13.66 -1.54
N LYS A 45 13.33 -14.58 -1.03
CA LYS A 45 13.77 -15.95 -0.69
C LYS A 45 14.27 -16.72 -1.91
N SER A 46 13.57 -16.64 -3.04
CA SER A 46 13.96 -17.35 -4.26
C SER A 46 15.29 -16.86 -4.84
N LEU A 47 15.60 -15.58 -4.65
CA LEU A 47 16.84 -14.95 -5.09
C LEU A 47 17.97 -15.06 -4.05
N GLY A 48 17.66 -15.49 -2.82
CA GLY A 48 18.63 -15.50 -1.71
C GLY A 48 19.07 -14.10 -1.30
N ILE A 49 18.16 -13.13 -1.40
CA ILE A 49 18.45 -11.70 -1.26
C ILE A 49 17.94 -11.14 0.05
N ASP A 50 18.76 -10.28 0.64
CA ASP A 50 18.37 -9.40 1.73
C ASP A 50 17.76 -8.11 1.16
N ILE A 51 16.52 -7.82 1.53
CA ILE A 51 15.76 -6.68 1.03
C ILE A 51 16.41 -5.35 1.43
N ASP A 52 16.96 -5.26 2.64
CA ASP A 52 17.57 -4.01 3.12
C ASP A 52 18.84 -3.70 2.33
N LYS A 53 19.63 -4.74 2.01
CA LYS A 53 20.81 -4.60 1.14
C LYS A 53 20.45 -4.24 -0.30
N LEU A 54 19.37 -4.82 -0.83
CA LEU A 54 18.86 -4.46 -2.15
C LEU A 54 18.53 -2.96 -2.20
N MET A 55 17.73 -2.49 -1.24
CA MET A 55 17.30 -1.10 -1.18
C MET A 55 18.44 -0.12 -0.85
N ALA A 56 19.53 -0.59 -0.27
CA ALA A 56 20.76 0.19 -0.07
C ALA A 56 21.66 0.24 -1.31
N GLY A 57 21.31 -0.47 -2.40
CA GLY A 57 22.13 -0.55 -3.61
C GLY A 57 23.36 -1.45 -3.48
N GLU A 58 23.41 -2.31 -2.46
CA GLU A 58 24.54 -3.20 -2.20
C GLU A 58 24.50 -4.49 -3.03
N ILE A 59 23.37 -4.73 -3.72
CA ILE A 59 23.18 -5.91 -4.56
C ILE A 59 23.43 -5.55 -6.02
N LYS A 60 24.42 -6.23 -6.58
CA LYS A 60 24.79 -6.05 -7.97
C LYS A 60 23.75 -6.66 -8.90
N HIS A 61 23.26 -5.83 -9.82
CA HIS A 61 22.48 -6.28 -10.97
C HIS A 61 23.41 -6.90 -12.01
N THR A 62 23.12 -8.15 -12.37
CA THR A 62 23.77 -8.92 -13.44
C THR A 62 22.71 -9.31 -14.45
N GLU A 63 23.10 -9.60 -15.68
CA GLU A 63 22.14 -10.01 -16.74
C GLU A 63 21.25 -11.19 -16.31
N SER A 64 21.74 -12.08 -15.44
CA SER A 64 21.01 -13.23 -14.92
C SER A 64 19.96 -12.93 -13.84
N ASN A 65 20.02 -11.79 -13.15
CA ASN A 65 19.12 -11.46 -12.03
C ASN A 65 18.41 -10.10 -12.18
N GLU A 66 18.84 -9.26 -13.13
CA GLU A 66 18.40 -7.88 -13.29
C GLU A 66 16.88 -7.72 -13.32
N MET A 67 16.19 -8.51 -14.15
CA MET A 67 14.73 -8.43 -14.26
C MET A 67 14.02 -8.76 -12.95
N GLN A 68 14.52 -9.74 -12.19
CA GLN A 68 13.92 -10.18 -10.93
C GLN A 68 14.20 -9.18 -9.80
N LEU A 69 15.37 -8.53 -9.83
CA LEU A 69 15.72 -7.46 -8.90
C LEU A 69 14.85 -6.23 -9.14
N ILE A 70 14.71 -5.79 -10.39
CA ILE A 70 13.82 -4.68 -10.76
C ILE A 70 12.38 -4.97 -10.35
N GLU A 71 11.91 -6.20 -10.55
CA GLU A 71 10.58 -6.60 -10.09
C GLU A 71 10.46 -6.50 -8.57
N LEU A 72 11.47 -6.95 -7.82
CA LEU A 72 11.47 -6.90 -6.36
C LEU A 72 11.47 -5.46 -5.84
N GLU A 73 12.33 -4.60 -6.39
CA GLU A 73 12.40 -3.17 -6.09
C GLU A 73 11.05 -2.48 -6.34
N GLY A 74 10.47 -2.69 -7.53
CA GLY A 74 9.17 -2.12 -7.87
C GLY A 74 8.04 -2.57 -6.94
N LYS A 75 8.07 -3.83 -6.47
CA LYS A 75 7.10 -4.30 -5.46
C LYS A 75 7.32 -3.63 -4.10
N ILE A 76 8.57 -3.43 -3.69
CA ILE A 76 8.89 -2.75 -2.42
C ILE A 76 8.43 -1.29 -2.45
N GLU A 77 8.65 -0.60 -3.56
CA GLU A 77 8.14 0.77 -3.74
C GLU A 77 6.61 0.82 -3.71
N LEU A 78 5.95 -0.10 -4.42
CA LEU A 78 4.50 -0.22 -4.40
C LEU A 78 3.97 -0.49 -2.98
N LEU A 79 4.65 -1.35 -2.22
CA LEU A 79 4.29 -1.62 -0.83
C LEU A 79 4.36 -0.35 0.03
N LYS A 80 5.47 0.41 -0.07
CA LYS A 80 5.64 1.67 0.67
C LYS A 80 4.53 2.67 0.33
N HIS A 81 4.18 2.77 -0.95
CA HIS A 81 3.10 3.64 -1.40
C HIS A 81 1.76 3.24 -0.77
N LEU A 82 1.38 1.97 -0.84
CA LEU A 82 0.11 1.47 -0.28
C LEU A 82 0.05 1.60 1.24
N GLU A 83 1.15 1.36 1.95
CA GLU A 83 1.22 1.59 3.39
C GLU A 83 1.04 3.08 3.74
N SER A 84 1.53 3.99 2.89
CA SER A 84 1.29 5.43 3.05
C SER A 84 -0.18 5.80 2.78
N GLU A 85 -0.81 5.22 1.78
CA GLU A 85 -2.23 5.43 1.49
C GLU A 85 -3.12 4.92 2.62
N LEU A 86 -2.83 3.73 3.15
CA LEU A 86 -3.57 3.18 4.29
C LEU A 86 -3.45 4.10 5.51
N LYS A 87 -2.25 4.59 5.83
CA LYS A 87 -2.04 5.56 6.91
C LYS A 87 -2.81 6.86 6.67
N ALA A 88 -2.80 7.38 5.45
CA ALA A 88 -3.57 8.58 5.11
C ALA A 88 -5.07 8.36 5.34
N LEU A 89 -5.61 7.23 4.90
CA LEU A 89 -7.01 6.85 5.08
C LEU A 89 -7.38 6.62 6.57
N GLU A 90 -6.45 6.14 7.39
CA GLU A 90 -6.62 6.01 8.84
C GLU A 90 -6.77 7.36 9.54
N THR A 91 -6.23 8.45 8.97
CA THR A 91 -6.37 9.81 9.51
C THR A 91 -7.65 10.54 9.05
N VAL A 92 -8.43 9.95 8.15
CA VAL A 92 -9.67 10.57 7.69
C VAL A 92 -10.74 10.43 8.75
N GLU A 93 -11.35 11.57 9.11
CA GLU A 93 -12.44 11.68 10.06
C GLU A 93 -13.65 12.31 9.37
N ILE A 94 -14.85 11.82 9.71
CA ILE A 94 -16.12 12.42 9.28
C ILE A 94 -16.63 13.25 10.45
N CYS A 95 -16.55 14.57 10.31
CA CYS A 95 -17.08 15.51 11.28
C CYS A 95 -18.57 15.75 11.05
N GLU A 96 -19.33 15.87 12.14
CA GLU A 96 -20.74 16.27 12.15
C GLU A 96 -20.91 17.79 12.20
#